data_AF-A0A9X3MRZ3-F1
#
_entry.id   AF-A0A9X3MRZ3-F1
#
_cell.length_a   1.000
_cell.length_b   1.000
_cell.length_c   1.000
_cell.angle_alpha   90.00
_cell.angle_beta   90.00
_cell.angle_gamma   90.00
#
_symmetry.space_group_name_H-M   'P 1'
#
loop_
_entity.id
_entity.type
_entity.pdbx_description
1 polymer ?
#
loop_
_entity_poly.entity_id
_entity_poly.type
_entity_poly.pdbx_seq_one_letter_code
_entity_poly.pdbx_strand_id
1 'polypeptide(L)'
;MIALVAMTFVASHGAGEQAGEAAEAGALALLQGGDASPRDAAEHALDEPTRKRATITISGRTVHVRVRPRLALPIPGLADELAGEAKAVAGP
;
A
#
# COMPACT_ATOMS: atom_id res chain seq x y z
N MET A 1 15.57 0.87 -20.30
CA MET A 1 15.80 0.82 -18.84
C MET A 1 14.83 -0.20 -18.27
N ILE A 2 15.30 -1.15 -17.47
CA ILE A 2 14.52 -2.28 -16.96
C ILE A 2 14.10 -1.94 -15.53
N ALA A 3 12.83 -1.60 -15.31
CA ALA A 3 12.29 -1.35 -13.97
C ALA A 3 11.91 -2.69 -13.32
N LEU A 4 12.65 -3.10 -12.28
CA LEU A 4 12.32 -4.29 -11.51
C LEU A 4 11.36 -3.91 -10.38
N VAL A 5 10.06 -4.20 -10.57
CA VAL A 5 9.03 -4.07 -9.54
C VAL A 5 8.91 -5.43 -8.83
N ALA A 6 9.48 -5.54 -7.64
CA ALA A 6 9.29 -6.72 -6.79
C ALA A 6 8.00 -6.57 -5.99
N MET A 7 6.89 -7.17 -6.45
CA MET A 7 5.63 -7.23 -5.69
C MET A 7 5.63 -8.47 -4.78
N THR A 8 5.49 -8.28 -3.46
CA THR A 8 5.29 -9.39 -2.51
C THR A 8 3.80 -9.43 -2.12
N PHE A 9 3.10 -10.52 -2.43
CA PHE A 9 1.65 -10.69 -2.24
C PHE A 9 1.33 -11.65 -1.09
N VAL A 10 0.49 -11.25 -0.12
CA VAL A 10 -0.26 -12.17 0.76
C VAL A 10 -1.70 -11.64 0.93
N ALA A 11 -2.66 -12.57 0.80
CA ALA A 11 -4.05 -12.31 0.43
C ALA A 11 -5.03 -12.20 1.62
N SER A 12 -5.75 -11.09 1.68
CA SER A 12 -7.19 -11.08 1.99
C SER A 12 -7.89 -10.37 0.83
N HIS A 13 -8.77 -11.10 0.13
CA HIS A 13 -9.14 -10.96 -1.31
C HIS A 13 -9.69 -9.59 -1.81
N GLY A 14 -9.74 -8.55 -0.97
CA GLY A 14 -10.05 -7.18 -1.37
C GLY A 14 -9.17 -6.10 -0.71
N ALA A 15 -8.62 -6.36 0.48
CA ALA A 15 -7.67 -5.44 1.12
C ALA A 15 -6.26 -5.55 0.54
N GLY A 16 -5.88 -6.73 0.02
CA GLY A 16 -4.59 -6.96 -0.64
C GLY A 16 -4.45 -6.24 -1.99
N GLU A 17 -5.49 -6.27 -2.83
CA GLU A 17 -5.47 -5.58 -4.14
C GLU A 17 -5.38 -4.06 -3.97
N GLN A 18 -6.20 -3.48 -3.09
CA GLN A 18 -6.16 -2.04 -2.82
C GLN A 18 -4.82 -1.59 -2.22
N ALA A 19 -4.22 -2.42 -1.35
CA ALA A 19 -2.90 -2.14 -0.82
C ALA A 19 -1.82 -2.18 -1.92
N GLY A 20 -1.92 -3.13 -2.85
CA GLY A 20 -1.01 -3.28 -4.00
C GLY A 20 -1.02 -2.06 -4.91
N GLU A 21 -2.19 -1.69 -5.42
CA GLU A 21 -2.41 -0.51 -6.27
C GLU A 21 -1.87 0.77 -5.60
N ALA A 22 -2.11 0.93 -4.30
CA ALA A 22 -1.62 2.07 -3.54
C ALA A 22 -0.09 2.07 -3.38
N ALA A 23 0.52 0.92 -3.10
CA ALA A 23 1.96 0.81 -3.00
C ALA A 23 2.62 1.14 -4.35
N GLU A 24 2.06 0.64 -5.45
CA GLU A 24 2.55 0.91 -6.81
C GLU A 24 2.41 2.37 -7.19
N ALA A 25 1.27 3.01 -6.94
CA ALA A 25 1.08 4.43 -7.20
C ALA A 25 2.12 5.29 -6.46
N GLY A 26 2.41 4.97 -5.20
CA GLY A 26 3.47 5.62 -4.44
C GLY A 26 4.87 5.36 -5.01
N ALA A 27 5.17 4.12 -5.41
CA ALA A 27 6.46 3.79 -6.01
C ALA A 27 6.67 4.45 -7.38
N LEU A 28 5.60 4.60 -8.17
CA LEU A 28 5.61 5.36 -9.42
C LEU A 28 5.86 6.84 -9.16
N ALA A 29 5.22 7.43 -8.16
CA ALA A 29 5.48 8.82 -7.77
C ALA A 29 6.94 9.03 -7.32
N LEU A 30 7.53 8.07 -6.59
CA LEU A 30 8.96 8.08 -6.26
C LEU A 30 9.85 8.04 -7.52
N LEU A 31 9.47 7.27 -8.54
CA LEU A 31 10.21 7.18 -9.80
C LEU A 31 10.10 8.46 -10.63
N GLN A 32 8.94 9.11 -10.63
CA GLN A 32 8.71 10.32 -11.42
C GLN A 32 9.41 11.54 -10.82
N GLY A 33 9.73 11.53 -9.52
CA GLY A 33 10.52 12.58 -8.86
C GLY A 33 9.91 13.98 -8.91
N GLY A 34 8.59 14.08 -9.12
CA GLY A 34 7.86 15.34 -9.23
C GLY A 34 7.41 15.90 -7.87
N ASP A 35 6.65 17.00 -7.91
CA ASP A 35 6.16 17.71 -6.71
C ASP A 35 5.11 16.94 -5.91
N ALA A 36 4.43 15.97 -6.54
CA ALA A 36 3.42 15.16 -5.88
C ALA A 36 4.07 14.17 -4.92
N SER A 37 3.69 14.22 -3.64
CA SER A 37 4.29 13.33 -2.65
C SER A 37 3.90 11.87 -2.94
N PRO A 38 4.83 10.90 -2.79
CA PRO A 38 4.51 9.48 -2.95
C PRO A 38 3.42 8.98 -2.01
N ARG A 39 3.26 9.65 -0.87
CA ARG A 39 2.19 9.39 0.09
C ARG A 39 0.86 9.77 -0.52
N ASP A 40 0.75 10.97 -1.08
CA ASP A 40 -0.51 11.45 -1.67
C ASP A 40 -0.94 10.61 -2.86
N ALA A 41 0.03 10.13 -3.66
CA ALA A 41 -0.22 9.22 -4.77
C ALA A 41 -0.78 7.87 -4.28
N ALA A 42 -0.15 7.28 -3.25
CA ALA A 42 -0.64 6.05 -2.62
C ALA A 42 -2.02 6.26 -1.95
N GLU A 43 -2.27 7.41 -1.32
CA GLU A 43 -3.56 7.75 -0.71
C GLU A 43 -4.66 7.96 -1.76
N HIS A 44 -4.35 8.54 -2.92
CA HIS A 44 -5.33 8.73 -3.99
C HIS A 44 -5.76 7.43 -4.66
N ALA A 45 -4.89 6.43 -4.69
CA ALA A 45 -5.20 5.10 -5.20
C ALA A 45 -6.16 4.30 -4.27
N LEU A 46 -6.32 4.73 -3.02
CA LEU A 46 -7.25 4.13 -2.07
C LEU A 46 -8.61 4.83 -2.10
N ASP A 47 -9.69 4.05 -2.00
CA ASP A 47 -11.02 4.62 -1.78
C ASP A 47 -11.13 5.28 -0.39
N GLU A 48 -11.98 6.30 -0.28
CA GLU A 48 -12.10 7.16 0.92
C GLU A 48 -12.25 6.39 2.25
N PRO A 49 -13.10 5.34 2.35
CA PRO A 49 -13.18 4.61 3.61
C PRO A 49 -11.93 3.79 3.90
N THR A 50 -11.22 3.29 2.89
CA THR A 50 -9.98 2.52 3.05
C THR A 50 -8.81 3.39 3.44
N ARG A 51 -8.70 4.62 2.91
CA ARG A 51 -7.73 5.61 3.38
C ARG A 51 -7.71 5.75 4.90
N LYS A 52 -8.89 5.80 5.54
CA LYS A 52 -9.03 5.94 7.00
C LYS A 52 -8.50 4.74 7.79
N ARG A 53 -8.29 3.60 7.15
CA ARG A 53 -7.80 2.34 7.76
C ARG A 53 -6.45 1.90 7.19
N ALA A 54 -5.87 2.69 6.30
CA ALA A 54 -4.60 2.41 5.67
C ALA A 54 -3.47 3.09 6.45
N THR A 55 -2.35 2.39 6.58
CA THR A 55 -1.09 2.95 7.03
C THR A 55 -0.12 2.88 5.87
N ILE A 56 0.35 4.04 5.43
CA ILE A 56 1.33 4.16 4.35
C ILE A 56 2.65 4.58 4.97
N THR A 57 3.70 3.81 4.68
CA THR A 57 5.06 4.05 5.16
C THR A 57 5.98 4.13 3.96
N ILE A 58 6.76 5.22 3.87
CA ILE A 58 7.77 5.41 2.83
C ILE A 58 9.14 5.28 3.49
N SER A 59 9.99 4.44 2.94
CA SER A 59 11.34 4.19 3.45
C SER A 59 12.33 4.16 2.29
N GLY A 60 13.02 5.28 2.09
CA GLY A 60 13.90 5.48 0.92
C GLY A 60 13.10 5.34 -0.38
N ARG A 61 13.39 4.28 -1.13
CA ARG A 61 12.73 3.95 -2.42
C ARG A 61 11.56 2.97 -2.28
N THR A 62 11.19 2.59 -1.07
CA THR A 62 10.16 1.58 -0.80
C THR A 62 8.90 2.25 -0.27
N VAL A 63 7.75 1.89 -0.83
CA VAL A 63 6.42 2.22 -0.32
C VAL A 63 5.79 0.95 0.23
N HIS A 64 5.36 1.01 1.49
CA HIS A 64 4.64 -0.06 2.16
C HIS A 64 3.26 0.45 2.54
N VAL A 65 2.23 -0.27 2.11
CA VAL A 65 0.83 0.00 2.43
C VAL A 65 0.26 -1.16 3.21
N ARG A 66 -0.31 -0.88 4.38
CA ARG A 66 -1.05 -1.83 5.21
C ARG A 66 -2.48 -1.35 5.33
N VAL A 67 -3.45 -2.17 4.95
CA VAL A 67 -4.88 -1.89 5.02
C VAL A 67 -5.53 -2.77 6.08
N ARG A 68 -6.13 -2.14 7.10
CA ARG A 68 -6.89 -2.87 8.11
C ARG A 68 -8.31 -3.22 7.63
N PRO A 69 -8.82 -4.42 7.96
CA PRO A 69 -10.18 -4.83 7.62
C PRO A 69 -11.24 -3.94 8.30
N ARG A 70 -12.41 -3.82 7.66
CA ARG A 70 -13.53 -2.99 8.16
C ARG A 70 -14.27 -3.61 9.34
N LEU A 71 -14.23 -4.93 9.47
CA LEU A 71 -15.01 -5.65 10.46
C LEU A 71 -14.38 -5.45 11.85
N ALA A 72 -15.17 -4.94 12.80
CA ALA A 72 -14.84 -5.00 14.21
C ALA A 72 -14.92 -6.49 14.63
N LEU A 73 -13.81 -7.19 14.46
CA LEU A 73 -13.75 -8.61 14.76
C LEU A 73 -13.71 -8.79 16.28
N PRO A 74 -14.59 -9.63 16.85
CA PRO A 74 -14.64 -9.86 18.29
C PRO A 74 -13.44 -10.66 18.82
N ILE A 75 -12.51 -11.03 17.93
CA ILE A 75 -11.33 -11.83 18.21
C ILE A 75 -10.12 -10.87 18.26
N PRO A 76 -9.51 -10.67 19.45
CA PRO A 76 -8.29 -9.87 19.58
C PRO A 76 -7.19 -10.39 18.65
N GLY A 77 -6.52 -9.48 17.93
CA GLY A 77 -5.41 -9.80 17.02
C GLY A 77 -5.80 -10.27 15.62
N LEU A 78 -7.04 -10.71 15.39
CA LEU A 78 -7.47 -11.20 14.06
C LEU A 78 -7.49 -10.08 13.01
N ALA A 79 -7.76 -8.84 13.41
CA ALA A 79 -7.72 -7.70 12.50
C ALA A 79 -6.31 -7.40 11.97
N ASP A 80 -5.27 -7.72 12.74
CA ASP A 80 -3.88 -7.57 12.30
C ASP A 80 -3.46 -8.73 11.41
N GLU A 81 -3.90 -9.96 11.68
CA GLU A 81 -3.69 -11.13 10.79
C GLU A 81 -4.39 -10.99 9.43
N LEU A 82 -5.55 -10.33 9.39
CA LEU A 82 -6.32 -10.10 8.16
C LEU A 82 -5.96 -8.80 7.45
N ALA A 83 -5.03 -8.01 8.01
CA ALA A 83 -4.57 -6.81 7.35
C ALA A 83 -3.91 -7.17 6.02
N GLY A 84 -4.36 -6.52 4.94
CA GLY A 84 -3.70 -6.64 3.65
C GLY A 84 -2.44 -5.79 3.67
N GLU A 85 -1.30 -6.36 3.32
CA GLU A 85 -0.04 -5.63 3.19
C GLU A 85 0.50 -5.75 1.77
N ALA A 86 1.00 -4.65 1.22
CA ALA A 86 1.70 -4.63 -0.05
C ALA A 86 2.89 -3.68 -0.03
N LYS A 87 3.96 -4.09 -0.71
CA LYS A 87 5.20 -3.33 -0.81
C LYS A 87 5.57 -3.16 -2.28
N ALA A 88 5.98 -1.94 -2.63
CA ALA A 88 6.50 -1.61 -3.95
C ALA A 88 7.80 -0.82 -3.81
N VAL A 89 8.76 -1.13 -4.68
CA VAL A 89 10.08 -0.49 -4.69
C VAL A 89 10.22 0.28 -6.00
N ALA A 90 10.54 1.56 -5.89
CA ALA A 90 11.00 2.35 -7.03
C ALA A 90 12.39 1.82 -7.45
N GLY A 91 12.46 1.12 -8.59
CA GLY A 91 13.69 0.52 -9.16
C GLY A 91 14.84 1.53 -9.33
N PRO A 92 16.11 1.10 -9.50
CA PRO A 92 17.31 1.93 -9.36
C PRO A 92 17.34 3.20 -10.22
#